data_AF-R5AHL5-F1
#
_entry.id   AF-R5AHL5-F1
#
_cell.length_a   1.000
_cell.length_b   1.000
_cell.length_c   1.000
_cell.angle_alpha   90.00
_cell.angle_beta   90.00
_cell.angle_gamma   90.00
#
_symmetry.space_group_name_H-M   'P 1'
#
loop_
_entity.id
_entity.type
_entity.pdbx_description
1 polymer ?
#
loop_
_entity_poly.entity_id
_entity_poly.type
_entity_poly.pdbx_seq_one_letter_code
_entity_poly.pdbx_strand_id
1 'polypeptide(L)'
;MNLMLKRWIFAALALLLLIAVTACKAQDAEPAPATGELAAYTDEAMSALLRGERKAAALQYSRLGETVDARETRDAETIEAVLAALRALRIGEPVEERATDSDDLFLFTLDDGTTCSVAFEAHRLNTGDARYIVENGGALWKLAASILEPEA
;
A
#
# COMPACT_ATOMS: atom_id res chain seq x y z
N MET A 1 9.13 -9.60 -39.21
CA MET A 1 10.27 -9.01 -38.45
C MET A 1 10.33 -7.53 -38.81
N ASN A 2 10.33 -6.57 -37.89
CA ASN A 2 10.76 -6.66 -36.50
C ASN A 2 9.72 -6.11 -35.53
N LEU A 3 9.06 -7.07 -34.87
CA LEU A 3 8.35 -7.00 -33.60
C LEU A 3 9.24 -6.52 -32.41
N MET A 4 10.43 -5.99 -32.70
CA MET A 4 11.49 -5.69 -31.74
C MET A 4 11.65 -4.21 -31.44
N LEU A 5 10.96 -3.29 -32.11
CA LEU A 5 11.08 -1.86 -31.81
C LEU A 5 10.04 -1.37 -30.78
N LYS A 6 8.94 -2.11 -30.61
CA LYS A 6 7.85 -1.74 -29.68
C LYS A 6 8.03 -2.27 -28.25
N ARG A 7 9.00 -3.18 -28.04
CA ARG A 7 9.37 -3.73 -26.71
C ARG A 7 10.30 -2.85 -25.88
N TRP A 8 10.84 -1.77 -26.46
CA TRP A 8 11.77 -0.88 -25.76
C TRP A 8 11.11 0.30 -25.07
N ILE A 9 9.84 0.59 -25.38
CA ILE A 9 9.08 1.63 -24.67
C ILE A 9 8.45 1.04 -23.39
N PHE A 10 8.09 -0.24 -23.38
CA PHE A 10 7.56 -0.92 -22.19
C PHE A 10 8.64 -1.33 -21.18
N ALA A 11 9.93 -1.32 -21.56
CA ALA A 11 11.03 -1.60 -20.64
C ALA A 11 11.54 -0.36 -19.88
N ALA A 12 11.15 0.85 -20.31
CA ALA A 12 11.58 2.10 -19.67
C ALA A 12 10.65 2.56 -18.52
N LEU A 13 9.45 1.97 -18.40
CA LEU A 13 8.53 2.28 -17.29
C LEU A 13 8.75 1.36 -16.07
N ALA A 14 9.56 0.31 -16.20
CA ALA A 14 9.90 -0.62 -15.12
C ALA A 14 11.22 -0.27 -14.39
N LEU A 15 11.90 0.83 -14.78
CA LEU A 15 13.22 1.21 -14.24
C LEU A 15 13.21 2.56 -13.50
N LEU A 16 12.06 2.95 -12.95
CA LEU A 16 11.93 4.12 -12.08
C LEU A 16 11.36 3.73 -10.71
N LEU A 17 11.81 2.58 -10.21
CA LEU A 17 11.43 2.01 -8.90
C LEU A 17 12.65 1.70 -8.02
N LEU A 18 13.84 2.18 -8.36
CA LEU A 18 15.02 2.12 -7.50
C LEU A 18 15.80 3.43 -7.55
N ILE A 19 15.69 4.21 -6.48
CA ILE A 19 16.77 4.77 -5.65
C ILE A 19 16.20 6.03 -4.97
N ALA A 20 15.50 5.81 -3.87
CA ALA A 20 15.66 6.62 -2.67
C ALA A 20 16.01 5.64 -1.54
N VAL A 21 17.16 4.96 -1.68
CA VAL A 21 17.83 4.39 -0.51
C VAL A 21 18.40 5.58 0.25
N THR A 22 17.52 6.26 0.98
CA THR A 22 17.94 7.06 2.11
C THR A 22 18.65 6.07 3.02
N ALA A 23 19.93 6.32 3.31
CA ALA A 23 20.73 5.48 4.17
C ALA A 23 20.04 5.36 5.53
N CYS A 24 19.24 4.31 5.72
CA CYS A 24 18.75 3.92 7.02
C CYS A 24 19.97 3.44 7.79
N LYS A 25 20.55 4.35 8.58
CA LYS A 25 21.12 3.90 9.85
C LYS A 25 20.05 3.03 10.48
N ALA A 26 20.42 1.81 10.87
CA ALA A 26 19.62 0.99 11.75
C ALA A 26 19.39 1.81 13.02
N GLN A 27 18.35 2.63 13.02
CA GLN A 27 17.71 3.10 14.23
C GLN A 27 17.11 1.84 14.82
N ASP A 28 17.38 1.63 16.10
CA ASP A 28 16.71 0.63 16.92
C ASP A 28 15.20 0.89 16.81
N ALA A 29 14.57 0.25 15.82
CA ALA A 29 13.14 0.28 15.65
C ALA A 29 12.59 -0.49 16.85
N GLU A 30 11.80 0.20 17.66
CA GLU A 30 11.07 -0.45 18.73
C GLU A 30 10.27 -1.62 18.13
N PRO A 31 10.34 -2.83 18.71
CA PRO A 31 9.65 -3.97 18.13
C PRO A 31 8.17 -3.64 17.98
N ALA A 32 7.63 -3.95 16.80
CA ALA A 32 6.22 -3.72 16.52
C ALA A 32 5.35 -4.32 17.63
N PRO A 33 4.23 -3.66 17.99
CA PRO A 33 3.39 -4.15 19.08
C PRO A 33 2.81 -5.54 18.74
N ALA A 34 2.47 -6.32 19.76
CA ALA A 34 1.89 -7.65 19.54
C ALA A 34 0.51 -7.60 18.87
N THR A 35 -0.27 -6.55 19.16
CA THR A 35 -1.55 -6.21 18.52
C THR A 35 -1.77 -4.70 18.61
N GLY A 36 -2.56 -4.10 17.72
CA GLY A 36 -2.82 -2.66 17.78
C GLY A 36 -3.50 -2.05 16.58
N GLU A 37 -3.34 -0.73 16.46
CA GLU A 37 -3.82 0.07 15.33
C GLU A 37 -2.80 0.04 14.20
N LEU A 38 -3.25 0.10 12.94
CA LEU A 38 -2.37 0.08 11.78
C LEU A 38 -1.22 1.10 11.88
N ALA A 39 -1.48 2.31 12.39
CA ALA A 39 -0.50 3.38 12.50
C ALA A 39 0.74 3.02 13.34
N ALA A 40 0.65 2.03 14.23
CA ALA A 40 1.78 1.56 15.04
C ALA A 40 2.72 0.59 14.29
N TYR A 41 2.34 0.17 13.08
CA TYR A 41 3.08 -0.78 12.25
C TYR A 41 3.59 -0.17 10.93
N THR A 42 3.35 1.13 10.73
CA THR A 42 3.74 1.83 9.50
C THR A 42 4.86 2.83 9.80
N ASP A 43 5.54 3.31 8.75
CA ASP A 43 6.49 4.41 8.89
C ASP A 43 5.81 5.72 9.36
N GLU A 44 6.63 6.73 9.66
CA GLU A 44 6.14 8.02 10.18
C GLU A 44 5.21 8.73 9.19
N ALA A 45 5.49 8.67 7.88
CA ALA A 45 4.70 9.38 6.88
C ALA A 45 3.29 8.78 6.77
N MET A 46 3.18 7.45 6.73
CA MET A 46 1.90 6.76 6.71
C MET A 46 1.17 6.89 8.06
N SER A 47 1.90 6.83 9.19
CA SER A 47 1.32 7.05 10.53
C SER A 47 0.73 8.46 10.66
N ALA A 48 1.44 9.50 10.20
CA ALA A 48 0.97 10.87 10.21
C ALA A 48 -0.27 11.07 9.29
N LEU A 49 -0.32 10.38 8.15
CA LEU A 49 -1.51 10.36 7.27
C LEU A 49 -2.71 9.69 7.97
N LEU A 50 -2.51 8.55 8.62
CA LEU A 50 -3.55 7.87 9.39
C LEU A 50 -4.03 8.70 10.59
N ARG A 51 -3.16 9.49 11.22
CA ARG A 51 -3.53 10.43 12.29
C ARG A 51 -4.20 11.71 11.78
N GLY A 52 -4.26 11.93 10.46
CA GLY A 52 -4.85 13.12 9.85
C GLY A 52 -3.98 14.38 9.94
N GLU A 53 -2.71 14.22 10.30
CA GLU A 53 -1.70 15.29 10.36
C GLU A 53 -1.21 15.66 8.95
N ARG A 54 -1.40 14.76 8.00
CA ARG A 54 -1.07 14.89 6.58
C ARG A 54 -2.32 14.59 5.76
N LYS A 55 -2.34 15.07 4.51
CA LYS A 55 -3.41 14.82 3.54
C LYS A 55 -2.85 14.19 2.28
N ALA A 56 -3.64 13.31 1.68
CA ALA A 56 -3.34 12.68 0.40
C ALA A 56 -4.07 13.41 -0.74
N ALA A 57 -3.32 13.76 -1.78
CA ALA A 57 -3.82 14.34 -3.02
C ALA A 57 -4.23 13.25 -4.04
N ALA A 58 -3.66 12.06 -3.93
CA ALA A 58 -3.98 10.91 -4.77
C ALA A 58 -3.77 9.59 -4.02
N LEU A 59 -4.47 8.55 -4.47
CA LEU A 59 -4.29 7.17 -4.08
C LEU A 59 -4.15 6.31 -5.33
N GLN A 60 -3.10 5.51 -5.41
CA GLN A 60 -3.03 4.37 -6.30
C GLN A 60 -3.25 3.08 -5.51
N TYR A 61 -4.23 2.28 -5.93
CA TYR A 61 -4.37 0.90 -5.46
C TYR A 61 -3.84 -0.05 -6.54
N SER A 62 -3.00 -1.00 -6.13
CA SER A 62 -2.49 -2.07 -6.98
C SER A 62 -2.79 -3.42 -6.35
N ARG A 63 -3.38 -4.32 -7.14
CA ARG A 63 -3.47 -5.75 -6.85
C ARG A 63 -2.43 -6.49 -7.69
N LEU A 64 -1.55 -7.21 -7.01
CA LEU A 64 -0.43 -7.93 -7.59
C LEU A 64 -0.73 -9.43 -7.49
N GLY A 65 -0.99 -10.07 -8.62
CA GLY A 65 -1.11 -11.51 -8.74
C GLY A 65 -0.43 -12.00 -10.02
N GLU A 66 -1.07 -12.92 -10.75
CA GLU A 66 -0.57 -13.33 -12.09
C GLU A 66 -0.50 -12.14 -13.07
N THR A 67 -1.47 -11.22 -12.95
CA THR A 67 -1.46 -9.92 -13.59
C THR A 67 -1.44 -8.82 -12.54
N VAL A 68 -0.91 -7.66 -12.92
CA VAL A 68 -0.97 -6.45 -12.10
C VAL A 68 -2.16 -5.62 -12.54
N ASP A 69 -3.12 -5.45 -11.64
CA ASP A 69 -4.21 -4.49 -11.80
C ASP A 69 -3.92 -3.28 -10.94
N ALA A 70 -3.82 -2.09 -11.54
CA ALA A 70 -3.53 -0.88 -10.81
C ALA A 70 -4.36 0.29 -11.33
N ARG A 71 -4.87 1.10 -10.40
CA ARG A 71 -5.60 2.33 -10.74
C ARG A 71 -5.35 3.43 -9.74
N GLU A 72 -5.21 4.64 -10.28
CA GLU A 72 -5.09 5.88 -9.52
C GLU A 72 -6.46 6.56 -9.43
N THR A 73 -6.76 7.12 -8.26
CA THR A 73 -7.87 8.05 -8.02
C THR A 73 -7.37 9.33 -7.35
N ARG A 74 -7.99 10.46 -7.73
CA ARG A 74 -7.86 11.76 -7.06
C ARG A 74 -9.17 12.19 -6.40
N ASP A 75 -10.17 11.30 -6.36
CA ASP A 75 -11.45 11.58 -5.75
C ASP A 75 -11.30 11.62 -4.22
N ALA A 76 -11.56 12.80 -3.64
CA ALA A 76 -11.32 13.03 -2.22
C ALA A 76 -12.23 12.18 -1.32
N GLU A 77 -13.46 11.88 -1.76
CA GLU A 77 -14.39 11.04 -1.01
C GLU A 77 -13.90 9.59 -0.95
N THR A 78 -13.46 9.05 -2.10
CA THR A 78 -12.86 7.72 -2.19
C THR A 78 -11.59 7.61 -1.36
N ILE A 79 -10.70 8.61 -1.44
CA ILE A 79 -9.45 8.64 -0.67
C ILE A 79 -9.75 8.63 0.83
N GLU A 80 -10.67 9.48 1.30
CA GLU A 80 -11.03 9.54 2.72
C GLU A 80 -11.75 8.27 3.18
N ALA A 81 -12.58 7.66 2.35
CA ALA A 81 -13.23 6.38 2.67
C ALA A 81 -12.20 5.25 2.86
N VAL A 82 -11.17 5.20 2.01
CA VAL A 82 -10.06 4.25 2.16
C VAL A 82 -9.26 4.54 3.42
N LEU A 83 -8.91 5.80 3.70
CA LEU A 83 -8.19 6.18 4.92
C LEU A 83 -8.99 5.85 6.18
N ALA A 84 -10.30 6.09 6.19
CA ALA A 84 -11.19 5.70 7.28
C ALA A 84 -11.22 4.19 7.48
N ALA A 85 -11.28 3.40 6.41
CA ALA A 85 -11.22 1.94 6.48
C ALA A 85 -9.86 1.45 7.01
N LEU A 86 -8.75 2.06 6.60
CA LEU A 86 -7.41 1.76 7.11
C LEU A 86 -7.26 2.07 8.61
N ARG A 87 -7.82 3.20 9.08
CA ARG A 87 -7.85 3.56 10.51
C ARG A 87 -8.71 2.60 11.35
N ALA A 88 -9.72 1.98 10.74
CA ALA A 88 -10.60 1.03 11.42
C ALA A 88 -10.00 -0.37 11.58
N LEU A 89 -8.92 -0.70 10.86
CA LEU A 89 -8.25 -1.98 10.98
C LEU A 89 -7.75 -2.21 12.41
N ARG A 90 -7.77 -3.48 12.83
CA ARG A 90 -7.03 -3.94 14.00
C ARG A 90 -6.01 -4.97 13.56
N ILE A 91 -4.78 -4.78 14.00
CA ILE A 91 -3.66 -5.65 13.69
C ILE A 91 -3.53 -6.65 14.83
N GLY A 92 -3.68 -7.92 14.47
CA GLY A 92 -3.58 -9.06 15.37
C GLY A 92 -2.17 -9.63 15.44
N GLU A 93 -2.09 -10.90 15.85
CA GLU A 93 -0.82 -11.60 16.00
C GLU A 93 -0.07 -11.78 14.67
N PRO A 94 1.28 -11.89 14.72
CA PRO A 94 2.08 -12.20 13.56
C PRO A 94 1.80 -13.62 13.05
N VAL A 95 1.98 -13.83 11.75
CA VAL A 95 1.84 -15.13 11.08
C VAL A 95 3.06 -15.47 10.25
N GLU A 96 3.52 -16.71 10.37
CA GLU A 96 4.67 -17.24 9.62
C GLU A 96 4.30 -17.64 8.18
N GLU A 97 3.01 -17.92 7.93
CA GLU A 97 2.53 -18.36 6.63
C GLU A 97 2.68 -17.24 5.59
N ARG A 98 3.43 -17.54 4.54
CA ARG A 98 3.63 -16.68 3.38
C ARG A 98 2.66 -17.07 2.27
N ALA A 99 2.06 -16.07 1.64
CA ALA A 99 1.40 -16.21 0.35
C ALA A 99 2.26 -15.54 -0.73
N THR A 100 2.40 -16.16 -1.90
CA THR A 100 3.36 -15.72 -2.93
C THR A 100 2.71 -15.02 -4.12
N ASP A 101 1.38 -15.01 -4.18
CA ASP A 101 0.61 -14.71 -5.40
C ASP A 101 -0.57 -13.74 -5.18
N SER A 102 -0.64 -13.08 -4.03
CA SER A 102 -1.71 -12.13 -3.73
C SER A 102 -1.20 -11.00 -2.86
N ASP A 103 -0.74 -9.91 -3.46
CA ASP A 103 -0.39 -8.70 -2.73
C ASP A 103 -1.31 -7.53 -3.08
N ASP A 104 -1.57 -6.69 -2.09
CA ASP A 104 -2.32 -5.44 -2.21
C ASP A 104 -1.42 -4.29 -1.79
N LEU A 105 -1.33 -3.24 -2.61
CA LEU A 105 -0.55 -2.04 -2.31
C LEU A 105 -1.43 -0.80 -2.43
N PHE A 106 -1.48 -0.02 -1.35
CA PHE A 106 -2.05 1.32 -1.34
C PHE A 106 -0.90 2.32 -1.27
N LEU A 107 -0.69 3.06 -2.36
CA LEU A 107 0.32 4.11 -2.46
C LEU A 107 -0.38 5.48 -2.46
N PHE A 108 -0.13 6.28 -1.43
CA PHE A 108 -0.66 7.62 -1.30
C PHE A 108 0.38 8.64 -1.73
N THR A 109 -0.04 9.61 -2.55
CA THR A 109 0.72 10.83 -2.83
C THR A 109 0.18 11.93 -1.96
N LEU A 110 1.01 12.51 -1.10
CA LEU A 110 0.68 13.60 -0.19
C LEU A 110 0.63 14.95 -0.91
N ASP A 111 0.02 15.96 -0.29
CA ASP A 111 -0.10 17.32 -0.86
C ASP A 111 1.26 17.98 -1.18
N ASP A 112 2.33 17.60 -0.48
CA ASP A 112 3.69 18.08 -0.73
C ASP A 112 4.44 17.27 -1.81
N GLY A 113 3.76 16.33 -2.46
CA GLY A 113 4.30 15.47 -3.51
C GLY A 113 5.11 14.27 -3.02
N THR A 114 5.33 14.14 -1.70
CA THR A 114 5.95 12.94 -1.13
C THR A 114 4.96 11.78 -1.13
N THR A 115 5.46 10.54 -1.00
CA THR A 115 4.63 9.34 -0.99
C THR A 115 4.79 8.54 0.29
N CYS A 116 3.74 7.81 0.65
CA CYS A 116 3.76 6.79 1.70
C CYS A 116 2.86 5.61 1.28
N SER A 117 3.05 4.45 1.87
CA SER A 117 2.29 3.26 1.46
C SER A 117 1.99 2.31 2.62
N VAL A 118 1.02 1.44 2.36
CA VAL A 118 0.75 0.25 3.16
C VAL A 118 0.56 -0.93 2.21
N ALA A 119 1.19 -2.05 2.54
CA ALA A 119 1.16 -3.27 1.76
C ALA A 119 0.50 -4.41 2.55
N PHE A 120 -0.18 -5.30 1.84
CA PHE A 120 -0.76 -6.51 2.40
C PHE A 120 -0.41 -7.70 1.52
N GLU A 121 -0.26 -8.87 2.14
CA GLU A 121 -0.02 -10.16 1.50
C GLU A 121 -1.16 -11.10 1.92
N ALA A 122 -1.97 -11.55 0.96
CA ALA A 122 -3.22 -12.28 1.19
C ALA A 122 -4.09 -11.61 2.28
N HIS A 123 -4.27 -10.29 2.16
CA HIS A 123 -4.98 -9.42 3.12
C HIS A 123 -4.38 -9.38 4.54
N ARG A 124 -3.17 -9.91 4.77
CA ARG A 124 -2.41 -9.74 6.02
C ARG A 124 -1.52 -8.52 5.90
N LEU A 125 -1.38 -7.72 6.94
CA LEU A 125 -0.50 -6.55 6.90
C LEU A 125 0.93 -7.01 6.68
N ASN A 126 1.60 -6.45 5.68
CA ASN A 126 2.97 -6.78 5.31
C ASN A 126 3.89 -5.60 5.67
N THR A 127 4.76 -5.79 6.67
CA THR A 127 5.75 -4.78 7.09
C THR A 127 7.15 -5.03 6.50
N GLY A 128 7.26 -5.89 5.48
CA GLY A 128 8.53 -6.39 4.96
C GLY A 128 9.04 -7.61 5.73
N ASP A 129 9.28 -7.46 7.03
CA ASP A 129 9.86 -8.51 7.88
C ASP A 129 8.83 -9.50 8.44
N ALA A 130 7.59 -9.05 8.68
CA ALA A 130 6.53 -9.84 9.30
C ALA A 130 5.19 -9.62 8.60
N ARG A 131 4.30 -10.61 8.75
CA ARG A 131 2.88 -10.53 8.34
C ARG A 131 2.02 -10.57 9.58
N TYR A 132 0.94 -9.79 9.61
CA TYR A 132 0.03 -9.74 10.76
C TYR A 132 -1.41 -9.98 10.32
N ILE A 133 -2.18 -10.64 11.18
CA ILE A 133 -3.62 -10.78 10.99
C ILE A 133 -4.26 -9.38 10.93
N VAL A 134 -5.17 -9.18 9.99
CA VAL A 134 -5.95 -7.94 9.87
C VAL A 134 -7.41 -8.26 10.19
N GLU A 135 -7.92 -7.63 11.23
CA GLU A 135 -9.33 -7.64 11.58
C GLU A 135 -10.03 -6.39 11.04
N ASN A 136 -11.35 -6.48 10.85
CA ASN A 136 -12.20 -5.40 10.30
C ASN A 136 -11.84 -4.94 8.87
N GLY A 137 -11.10 -5.73 8.10
CA GLY A 137 -10.68 -5.40 6.73
C GLY A 137 -11.78 -5.40 5.66
N GLY A 138 -12.98 -5.90 5.95
CA GLY A 138 -14.03 -6.09 4.93
C GLY A 138 -14.42 -4.81 4.17
N ALA A 139 -14.48 -3.66 4.85
CA ALA A 139 -14.77 -2.38 4.20
C ALA A 139 -13.64 -1.95 3.26
N LEU A 140 -12.38 -2.12 3.69
CA LEU A 140 -11.20 -1.80 2.90
C LEU A 140 -11.17 -2.60 1.59
N TRP A 141 -11.38 -3.92 1.66
CA TRP A 141 -11.30 -4.80 0.48
C TRP A 141 -12.42 -4.53 -0.52
N LYS A 142 -13.61 -4.15 -0.04
CA LYS A 142 -14.70 -3.73 -0.90
C LYS A 142 -14.37 -2.42 -1.64
N LEU A 143 -13.83 -1.43 -0.94
CA LEU A 143 -13.40 -0.16 -1.54
C LEU A 143 -12.27 -0.38 -2.55
N ALA A 144 -11.27 -1.18 -2.19
CA ALA A 144 -10.14 -1.51 -3.05
C ALA A 144 -10.61 -2.17 -4.37
N ALA A 145 -11.54 -3.12 -4.30
CA ALA A 145 -12.12 -3.73 -5.49
C ALA A 145 -12.83 -2.68 -6.39
N SER A 146 -13.61 -1.77 -5.79
CA SER A 146 -14.31 -0.72 -6.55
C SER A 146 -13.37 0.26 -7.25
N ILE A 147 -12.17 0.51 -6.71
CA ILE A 147 -11.17 1.37 -7.36
C ILE A 147 -10.70 0.77 -8.69
N LEU A 148 -10.65 -0.56 -8.81
CA LEU A 148 -10.24 -1.24 -10.04
C LEU A 148 -11.36 -1.31 -11.09
N GLU A 149 -12.62 -1.13 -10.71
CA GLU A 149 -13.75 -1.22 -11.64
C GLU A 149 -13.73 -0.05 -12.63
N PRO A 150 -13.77 -0.30 -13.97
CA PRO A 150 -13.85 0.77 -14.97
C PRO A 150 -15.03 1.70 -14.67
N GLU A 151 -14.84 3.01 -14.85
CA GLU A 151 -15.97 3.94 -14.80
C GLU A 151 -16.94 3.57 -15.94
N ALA A 152 -18.22 3.40 -15.59
CA ALA A 152 -19.27 2.94 -16.49
C ALA A 152 -19.69 4.01 -17.51
#